data_AF-A0A9X4S8P9-F1
#
_entry.id   AF-A0A9X4S8P9-F1
#
_cell.length_a   1.000
_cell.length_b   1.000
_cell.length_c   1.000
_cell.angle_alpha   90.00
_cell.angle_beta   90.00
_cell.angle_gamma   90.00
#
_symmetry.space_group_name_H-M   'P 1'
#
loop_
_entity.id
_entity.type
_entity.pdbx_description
1 polymer ?
#
loop_
_entity_poly.entity_id
_entity_poly.type
_entity_poly.pdbx_seq_one_letter_code
_entity_poly.pdbx_strand_id
1 'polypeptide(L)'
;MELAQIAKTGVLPDPFDGPLLSGAASSKAQSQTKAATPTVAYRFYNTRTGAHFFTTSVAERDNVINTLSSIMNYEGPAFYASTTSGAGLSPVHRFYNTQTGVHFYTISETERAHVTATLPQFTYEGIAYYASTQAGAGFTPLYRFFLASKGFHFYSNRSTEPDNVIDNLPQYNHKGIAYYVLQAPSITTALGMPGRLLGGLGAGNAISDMISQQIHPDIIDTYLVGVGPGSWPYWNSPDGAYVTYVSANNKAIGAVPMFTLYQMAQPGEADMIEVNDVAFMTSYWSQAKLMYQKIGATGQPTLVNLEPDFWGFLQGKSGGDPTKVPARVSMVAECASQPDTAVGIAGCLLTLGRMYAPKAKLGFPPSFWGGTATSVGNFMAKVGADKADFIVAQTSDRDAGCFEMPTPVDECAGRGSGPFYWDETNTTSPNFNESLAQWSTVRSILGNLPILFWQTPMGVPSATPGGTPGHYRDNQVQYMLTHPTQYTAIGTFAIVFSAGGSTSATITTDGGQFARLFKAYLANPAPFGGDPIPWTHHSLCSRSLKCPMYDRHTRRNSVNSSFPTEDADPALDELR
;
A
#
# COMPACT_ATOMS: atom_id res chain seq x y z
N MET A 1 -42.30 3.90 -34.74
CA MET A 1 -42.54 3.03 -33.56
C MET A 1 -41.60 3.32 -32.38
N GLU A 2 -40.64 4.24 -32.55
CA GLU A 2 -39.58 4.58 -31.60
C GLU A 2 -39.99 5.60 -30.52
N LEU A 3 -41.07 6.35 -30.75
CA LEU A 3 -41.56 7.40 -29.83
C LEU A 3 -42.46 6.85 -28.70
N ALA A 4 -43.02 5.65 -28.84
CA ALA A 4 -43.89 5.04 -27.83
C ALA A 4 -43.13 4.28 -26.73
N GLN A 5 -41.85 3.96 -26.98
CA GLN A 5 -40.98 3.27 -26.02
C GLN A 5 -40.28 4.25 -25.05
N ILE A 6 -40.15 5.52 -25.46
CA ILE A 6 -39.56 6.63 -24.69
C ILE A 6 -40.41 6.97 -23.46
N ALA A 7 -41.74 6.84 -23.55
CA ALA A 7 -42.66 7.10 -22.42
C ALA A 7 -42.75 5.94 -21.41
N LYS A 8 -42.18 4.76 -21.70
CA LYS A 8 -42.31 3.55 -20.86
C LYS A 8 -41.06 3.16 -20.06
N THR A 9 -39.86 3.62 -20.44
CA THR A 9 -38.61 3.11 -19.85
C THR A 9 -37.73 4.16 -19.17
N GLY A 10 -37.96 5.46 -19.37
CA GLY A 10 -37.20 6.53 -18.71
C GLY A 10 -35.70 6.54 -19.02
N VAL A 11 -35.28 5.94 -20.14
CA VAL A 11 -33.88 5.85 -20.56
C VAL A 11 -33.55 7.02 -21.49
N LEU A 12 -32.55 7.81 -21.12
CA LEU A 12 -31.92 8.79 -22.00
C LEU A 12 -31.13 8.07 -23.10
N PRO A 13 -31.18 8.54 -24.37
CA PRO A 13 -30.26 8.05 -25.39
C PRO A 13 -28.81 8.35 -25.00
N ASP A 14 -27.88 7.55 -25.55
CA ASP A 14 -26.44 7.64 -25.28
C ASP A 14 -25.90 9.08 -25.35
N PRO A 15 -24.89 9.44 -24.52
CA PRO A 15 -24.24 10.72 -24.65
C PRO A 15 -23.70 10.86 -26.07
N PHE A 16 -24.04 11.98 -26.69
CA PHE A 16 -23.57 12.40 -27.99
C PHE A 16 -22.03 12.23 -28.09
N ASP A 17 -21.57 11.44 -29.06
CA ASP A 17 -20.18 11.45 -29.54
C ASP A 17 -19.90 12.78 -30.24
N GLY A 18 -19.65 13.83 -29.46
CA GLY A 18 -19.06 15.07 -29.93
C GLY A 18 -17.53 14.95 -29.86
N PRO A 19 -16.78 15.31 -30.91
CA PRO A 19 -15.32 15.19 -30.91
C PRO A 19 -14.72 16.00 -29.75
N LEU A 20 -13.82 15.34 -29.00
CA LEU A 20 -12.87 15.99 -28.12
C LEU A 20 -12.19 17.11 -28.91
N LEU A 21 -12.53 18.37 -28.61
CA LEU A 21 -11.86 19.51 -29.21
C LEU A 21 -10.40 19.48 -28.74
N SER A 22 -9.53 19.05 -29.64
CA SER A 22 -8.12 19.33 -29.63
C SER A 22 -7.94 20.85 -29.78
N GLY A 23 -7.44 21.48 -28.71
CA GLY A 23 -7.10 22.90 -28.69
C GLY A 23 -5.76 23.08 -27.99
N ALA A 24 -4.76 23.51 -28.75
CA ALA A 24 -3.36 23.57 -28.41
C ALA A 24 -3.02 24.46 -27.19
N ALA A 25 -1.84 24.16 -26.63
CA ALA A 25 -1.22 24.77 -25.47
C ALA A 25 -1.11 26.31 -25.53
N SER A 26 -1.27 26.93 -24.36
CA SER A 26 -0.36 28.01 -23.96
C SER A 26 0.01 27.83 -22.49
N SER A 27 1.31 27.65 -22.25
CA SER A 27 1.91 27.56 -20.93
C SER A 27 1.97 28.95 -20.30
N LYS A 28 1.20 29.16 -19.22
CA LYS A 28 1.49 30.21 -18.24
C LYS A 28 1.31 29.66 -16.84
N ALA A 29 2.37 29.86 -16.05
CA ALA A 29 2.58 29.59 -14.63
C ALA A 29 1.38 29.08 -13.83
N GLN A 30 1.46 27.83 -13.37
CA GLN A 30 0.56 27.28 -12.35
C GLN A 30 0.82 27.97 -11.01
N SER A 31 -0.05 28.92 -10.66
CA SER A 31 -0.31 29.27 -9.27
C SER A 31 -0.81 28.00 -8.56
N GLN A 32 -0.02 27.46 -7.62
CA GLN A 32 -0.43 26.36 -6.75
C GLN A 32 -1.66 26.79 -5.95
N THR A 33 -2.84 26.44 -6.44
CA THR A 33 -4.09 26.56 -5.70
C THR A 33 -4.17 25.40 -4.70
N LYS A 34 -4.65 25.70 -3.50
CA LYS A 34 -4.85 24.73 -2.41
C LYS A 34 -5.65 23.53 -2.95
N ALA A 35 -5.05 22.34 -2.93
CA ALA A 35 -5.71 21.10 -3.36
C ALA A 35 -7.03 20.91 -2.61
N ALA A 36 -8.09 20.53 -3.33
CA ALA A 36 -9.39 20.24 -2.74
C ALA A 36 -9.24 19.16 -1.66
N THR A 37 -9.84 19.37 -0.49
CA THR A 37 -9.76 18.42 0.63
C THR A 37 -10.62 17.20 0.32
N PRO A 38 -10.03 15.99 0.19
CA PRO A 38 -10.79 14.78 -0.10
C PRO A 38 -11.79 14.48 1.02
N THR A 39 -13.06 14.36 0.68
CA THR A 39 -14.14 13.96 1.58
C THR A 39 -14.67 12.60 1.16
N VAL A 40 -14.93 11.73 2.13
CA VAL A 40 -15.48 10.40 1.85
C VAL A 40 -16.91 10.52 1.31
N ALA A 41 -17.18 9.83 0.20
CA ALA A 41 -18.52 9.47 -0.22
C ALA A 41 -18.86 8.07 0.33
N TYR A 42 -19.88 8.00 1.18
CA TYR A 42 -20.43 6.78 1.77
C TYR A 42 -21.37 6.09 0.80
N ARG A 43 -21.34 4.75 0.74
CA ARG A 43 -22.23 3.93 -0.09
C ARG A 43 -23.18 3.11 0.76
N PHE A 44 -24.40 2.99 0.25
CA PHE A 44 -25.43 2.10 0.76
C PHE A 44 -25.98 1.24 -0.37
N TYR A 45 -26.18 -0.03 -0.09
CA TYR A 45 -26.89 -0.96 -0.97
C TYR A 45 -28.37 -1.01 -0.59
N ASN A 46 -29.24 -0.67 -1.55
CA ASN A 46 -30.67 -0.79 -1.38
C ASN A 46 -31.10 -2.23 -1.69
N THR A 47 -31.45 -3.01 -0.66
CA THR A 47 -31.78 -4.44 -0.80
C THR A 47 -33.06 -4.69 -1.59
N ARG A 48 -33.94 -3.69 -1.69
CA ARG A 48 -35.20 -3.79 -2.44
C ARG A 48 -35.02 -3.56 -3.93
N THR A 49 -34.20 -2.59 -4.32
CA THR A 49 -34.00 -2.22 -5.74
C THR A 49 -32.77 -2.87 -6.35
N GLY A 50 -31.75 -3.14 -5.52
CA GLY A 50 -30.40 -3.53 -5.94
C GLY A 50 -29.53 -2.36 -6.40
N ALA A 51 -30.00 -1.11 -6.22
CA ALA A 51 -29.26 0.09 -6.55
C ALA A 51 -28.38 0.58 -5.38
N HIS A 52 -27.45 1.48 -5.67
CA HIS A 52 -26.62 2.12 -4.65
C HIS A 52 -27.01 3.58 -4.44
N PHE A 53 -26.86 4.03 -3.21
CA PHE A 53 -26.99 5.42 -2.79
C PHE A 53 -25.63 5.92 -2.28
N PHE A 54 -25.27 7.14 -2.68
CA PHE A 54 -24.01 7.78 -2.30
C PHE A 54 -24.27 9.11 -1.59
N THR A 55 -23.55 9.34 -0.50
CA THR A 55 -23.60 10.63 0.22
C THR A 55 -22.25 11.00 0.81
N THR A 56 -21.88 12.28 0.73
CA THR A 56 -20.73 12.85 1.46
C THR A 56 -21.13 13.40 2.83
N SER A 57 -22.43 13.46 3.13
CA SER A 57 -22.95 13.99 4.39
C SER A 57 -22.96 12.92 5.47
N VAL A 58 -22.18 13.14 6.54
CA VAL A 58 -22.17 12.29 7.74
C VAL A 58 -23.56 12.26 8.38
N ALA A 59 -24.26 13.39 8.43
CA ALA A 59 -25.61 13.46 9.00
C ALA A 59 -26.63 12.66 8.16
N GLU A 60 -26.53 12.70 6.83
CA GLU A 60 -27.41 11.90 5.95
C GLU A 60 -27.08 10.41 6.09
N ARG A 61 -25.79 10.05 6.13
CA ARG A 61 -25.34 8.68 6.41
C ARG A 61 -25.95 8.16 7.71
N ASP A 62 -25.77 8.89 8.81
CA ASP A 62 -26.24 8.46 10.12
C ASP A 62 -27.77 8.39 10.18
N ASN A 63 -28.47 9.33 9.53
CA ASN A 63 -29.92 9.27 9.41
C ASN A 63 -30.38 8.03 8.62
N VAL A 64 -29.76 7.70 7.49
CA VAL A 64 -30.10 6.50 6.70
C VAL A 64 -29.83 5.23 7.51
N ILE A 65 -28.70 5.15 8.23
CA ILE A 65 -28.39 4.02 9.12
C ILE A 65 -29.48 3.88 10.18
N ASN A 66 -29.90 4.98 10.81
CA ASN A 66 -30.83 4.93 11.94
C ASN A 66 -32.29 4.70 11.52
N THR A 67 -32.69 5.18 10.34
CA THR A 67 -34.11 5.21 9.93
C THR A 67 -34.46 4.19 8.85
N LEU A 68 -33.47 3.76 8.05
CA LEU A 68 -33.70 2.91 6.86
C LEU A 68 -32.85 1.63 6.86
N SER A 69 -32.29 1.19 7.99
CA SER A 69 -31.43 0.00 8.10
C SER A 69 -32.06 -1.32 7.62
N SER A 70 -33.40 -1.41 7.55
CA SER A 70 -34.10 -2.59 7.03
C SER A 70 -34.06 -2.71 5.50
N ILE A 71 -33.77 -1.61 4.79
CA ILE A 71 -33.76 -1.56 3.32
C ILE A 71 -32.45 -1.01 2.75
N MET A 72 -31.70 -0.22 3.51
CA MET A 72 -30.42 0.38 3.13
C MET A 72 -29.30 -0.23 3.96
N ASN A 73 -28.54 -1.14 3.35
CA ASN A 73 -27.36 -1.69 3.97
C ASN A 73 -26.21 -0.69 3.83
N TYR A 74 -25.66 -0.21 4.95
CA TYR A 74 -24.47 0.62 4.92
C TYR A 74 -23.25 -0.24 4.55
N GLU A 75 -22.58 0.12 3.46
CA GLU A 75 -21.42 -0.63 2.93
C GLU A 75 -20.09 0.08 3.19
N GLY A 76 -20.12 1.25 3.82
CA GLY A 76 -18.94 2.01 4.16
C GLY A 76 -18.54 3.08 3.14
N PRO A 77 -17.31 3.61 3.27
CA PRO A 77 -16.70 4.52 2.31
C PRO A 77 -16.56 3.90 0.91
N ALA A 78 -16.86 4.65 -0.14
CA ALA A 78 -16.80 4.19 -1.53
C ALA A 78 -15.66 4.80 -2.35
N PHE A 79 -15.60 6.12 -2.33
CA PHE A 79 -14.59 6.92 -3.01
C PHE A 79 -14.45 8.25 -2.28
N TYR A 80 -13.48 9.05 -2.71
CA TYR A 80 -13.32 10.41 -2.21
C TYR A 80 -13.80 11.40 -3.26
N ALA A 81 -14.43 12.48 -2.82
CA ALA A 81 -14.86 13.58 -3.66
C ALA A 81 -14.63 14.91 -2.94
N SER A 82 -14.77 16.03 -3.63
CA SER A 82 -14.74 17.35 -2.98
C SER A 82 -16.17 17.78 -2.64
N THR A 83 -16.37 18.36 -1.46
CA THR A 83 -17.66 19.00 -1.09
C THR A 83 -17.73 20.47 -1.49
N THR A 84 -16.62 21.04 -1.97
CA THR A 84 -16.53 22.42 -2.44
C THR A 84 -16.09 22.46 -3.91
N SER A 85 -16.47 23.51 -4.62
CA SER A 85 -15.93 23.78 -5.96
C SER A 85 -14.42 24.05 -5.89
N GLY A 86 -13.74 23.87 -7.02
CA GLY A 86 -12.29 24.07 -7.13
C GLY A 86 -11.84 24.04 -8.58
N ALA A 87 -10.61 24.49 -8.84
CA ALA A 87 -10.03 24.44 -10.18
C ALA A 87 -9.99 22.98 -10.71
N GLY A 88 -10.45 22.77 -11.94
CA GLY A 88 -10.51 21.45 -12.55
C GLY A 88 -11.64 20.54 -12.04
N LEU A 89 -12.51 21.01 -11.14
CA LEU A 89 -13.66 20.26 -10.65
C LEU A 89 -14.99 20.81 -11.19
N SER A 90 -15.87 19.90 -11.56
CA SER A 90 -17.25 20.14 -11.98
C SER A 90 -18.23 19.53 -10.99
N PRO A 91 -19.43 20.11 -10.83
CA PRO A 91 -20.45 19.58 -9.94
C PRO A 91 -20.98 18.23 -10.43
N VAL A 92 -21.22 17.31 -9.49
CA VAL A 92 -21.96 16.07 -9.72
C VAL A 92 -23.35 16.23 -9.10
N HIS A 93 -24.34 16.13 -9.96
CA HIS A 93 -25.75 16.34 -9.68
C HIS A 93 -26.43 15.05 -9.25
N ARG A 94 -27.21 15.11 -8.18
CA ARG A 94 -28.00 13.97 -7.68
C ARG A 94 -29.48 14.19 -7.98
N PHE A 95 -30.12 13.13 -8.46
CA PHE A 95 -31.55 13.08 -8.68
C PHE A 95 -32.14 11.86 -7.98
N TYR A 96 -33.31 12.01 -7.39
CA TYR A 96 -34.10 10.93 -6.81
C TYR A 96 -35.24 10.55 -7.74
N ASN A 97 -35.31 9.29 -8.17
CA ASN A 97 -36.45 8.78 -8.94
C ASN A 97 -37.58 8.38 -7.99
N THR A 98 -38.65 9.16 -7.99
CA THR A 98 -39.81 8.97 -7.11
C THR A 98 -40.62 7.70 -7.42
N GLN A 99 -40.49 7.14 -8.62
CA GLN A 99 -41.19 5.92 -9.02
C GLN A 99 -40.43 4.65 -8.62
N THR A 100 -39.10 4.65 -8.73
CA THR A 100 -38.27 3.45 -8.50
C THR A 100 -37.53 3.48 -7.17
N GLY A 101 -37.42 4.65 -6.53
CA GLY A 101 -36.68 4.83 -5.28
C GLY A 101 -35.15 4.72 -5.45
N VAL A 102 -34.63 4.96 -6.66
CA VAL A 102 -33.19 4.92 -6.96
C VAL A 102 -32.64 6.32 -7.22
N HIS A 103 -31.35 6.50 -6.99
CA HIS A 103 -30.66 7.75 -7.27
C HIS A 103 -29.90 7.70 -8.59
N PHE A 104 -29.82 8.85 -9.26
CA PHE A 104 -29.04 9.06 -10.47
C PHE A 104 -28.02 10.17 -10.25
N TYR A 105 -26.80 9.95 -10.75
CA TYR A 105 -25.68 10.88 -10.58
C TYR A 105 -25.09 11.25 -11.94
N THR A 106 -24.94 12.55 -12.19
CA THR A 106 -24.32 13.04 -13.43
C THR A 106 -23.42 14.25 -13.21
N ILE A 107 -22.25 14.25 -13.84
CA ILE A 107 -21.37 15.43 -13.93
C ILE A 107 -21.72 16.31 -15.15
N SER A 108 -22.53 15.78 -16.07
CA SER A 108 -22.85 16.44 -17.34
C SER A 108 -23.98 17.43 -17.11
N GLU A 109 -23.67 18.71 -17.27
CA GLU A 109 -24.67 19.79 -17.21
C GLU A 109 -25.78 19.60 -18.26
N THR A 110 -25.44 19.08 -19.44
CA THR A 110 -26.41 18.75 -20.48
C THR A 110 -27.34 17.61 -20.05
N GLU A 111 -26.79 16.56 -19.44
CA GLU A 111 -27.59 15.44 -18.93
C GLU A 111 -28.49 15.90 -17.77
N ARG A 112 -27.98 16.71 -16.85
CA ARG A 112 -28.76 17.34 -15.78
C ARG A 112 -29.92 18.16 -16.34
N ALA A 113 -29.65 19.04 -17.31
CA ALA A 113 -30.67 19.90 -17.91
C ALA A 113 -31.75 19.08 -18.62
N HIS A 114 -31.36 18.03 -19.34
CA HIS A 114 -32.30 17.14 -20.00
C HIS A 114 -33.18 16.38 -18.99
N VAL A 115 -32.60 15.73 -17.97
CA VAL A 115 -33.39 15.01 -16.94
C VAL A 115 -34.43 15.95 -16.30
N THR A 116 -34.01 17.17 -15.95
CA THR A 116 -34.88 18.17 -15.34
C THR A 116 -36.04 18.56 -16.27
N ALA A 117 -35.77 18.69 -17.57
CA ALA A 117 -36.75 19.17 -18.54
C ALA A 117 -37.73 18.08 -19.02
N THR A 118 -37.30 16.82 -19.08
CA THR A 118 -38.05 15.78 -19.81
C THR A 118 -38.50 14.60 -18.94
N LEU A 119 -37.93 14.41 -17.75
CA LEU A 119 -38.19 13.23 -16.90
C LEU A 119 -38.82 13.63 -15.55
N PRO A 120 -40.14 13.88 -15.49
CA PRO A 120 -40.82 14.40 -14.29
C PRO A 120 -40.77 13.46 -13.08
N GLN A 121 -40.43 12.19 -13.27
CA GLN A 121 -40.25 11.22 -12.18
C GLN A 121 -38.96 11.43 -11.39
N PHE A 122 -37.99 12.19 -11.91
CA PHE A 122 -36.75 12.51 -11.23
C PHE A 122 -36.85 13.87 -10.53
N THR A 123 -36.78 13.85 -9.21
CA THR A 123 -36.63 15.06 -8.40
C THR A 123 -35.15 15.43 -8.31
N TYR A 124 -34.79 16.65 -8.72
CA TYR A 124 -33.43 17.15 -8.56
C TYR A 124 -33.15 17.49 -7.10
N GLU A 125 -32.09 16.90 -6.53
CA GLU A 125 -31.71 17.06 -5.12
C GLU A 125 -30.51 17.99 -4.93
N GLY A 126 -29.95 18.53 -6.01
CA GLY A 126 -28.80 19.44 -5.96
C GLY A 126 -27.47 18.78 -6.30
N ILE A 127 -26.39 19.45 -5.90
CA ILE A 127 -25.02 18.98 -6.07
C ILE A 127 -24.70 18.02 -4.91
N ALA A 128 -24.36 16.78 -5.21
CA ALA A 128 -23.93 15.81 -4.21
C ALA A 128 -22.46 16.00 -3.80
N TYR A 129 -21.61 16.32 -4.77
CA TYR A 129 -20.18 16.56 -4.61
C TYR A 129 -19.59 17.13 -5.90
N TYR A 130 -18.28 17.42 -5.91
CA TYR A 130 -17.51 17.88 -7.05
C TYR A 130 -16.43 16.84 -7.41
N ALA A 131 -16.24 16.63 -8.72
CA ALA A 131 -15.33 15.66 -9.32
C ALA A 131 -14.72 16.23 -10.61
N SER A 132 -13.73 15.57 -11.20
CA SER A 132 -13.10 16.02 -12.45
C SER A 132 -13.74 15.37 -13.67
N THR A 133 -13.93 16.14 -14.76
CA THR A 133 -14.30 15.59 -16.07
C THR A 133 -13.09 15.07 -16.85
N GLN A 134 -11.88 15.38 -16.38
CA GLN A 134 -10.62 15.01 -17.03
C GLN A 134 -9.79 14.07 -16.14
N ALA A 135 -9.06 13.17 -16.78
CA ALA A 135 -8.04 12.39 -16.09
C ALA A 135 -6.91 13.31 -15.59
N GLY A 136 -6.23 12.91 -14.51
CA GLY A 136 -5.09 13.65 -13.99
C GLY A 136 -4.56 13.04 -12.70
N ALA A 137 -3.36 13.48 -12.30
CA ALA A 137 -2.79 13.09 -11.02
C ALA A 137 -3.73 13.48 -9.87
N GLY A 138 -3.94 12.57 -8.91
CA GLY A 138 -4.87 12.78 -7.79
C GLY A 138 -6.32 12.43 -8.08
N PHE A 139 -6.62 11.84 -9.25
CA PHE A 139 -7.96 11.37 -9.60
C PHE A 139 -8.00 9.88 -9.98
N THR A 140 -9.12 9.23 -9.68
CA THR A 140 -9.43 7.83 -10.03
C THR A 140 -10.69 7.80 -10.90
N PRO A 141 -10.75 7.01 -11.99
CA PRO A 141 -11.97 6.90 -12.79
C PRO A 141 -13.13 6.31 -11.97
N LEU A 142 -14.33 6.86 -12.14
CA LEU A 142 -15.59 6.28 -11.69
C LEU A 142 -16.37 5.81 -12.93
N TYR A 143 -16.47 4.49 -13.08
CA TYR A 143 -17.19 3.84 -14.17
C TYR A 143 -18.70 3.85 -13.90
N ARG A 144 -19.49 3.95 -14.98
CA ARG A 144 -20.96 3.89 -14.94
C ARG A 144 -21.47 2.74 -15.76
N PHE A 145 -22.40 1.98 -15.19
CA PHE A 145 -23.03 0.82 -15.80
C PHE A 145 -24.54 0.98 -15.75
N PHE A 146 -25.26 0.66 -16.82
CA PHE A 146 -26.71 0.81 -16.90
C PHE A 146 -27.40 -0.55 -16.93
N LEU A 147 -28.30 -0.81 -15.98
CA LEU A 147 -29.12 -2.03 -15.95
C LEU A 147 -30.48 -1.76 -16.58
N ALA A 148 -30.63 -2.10 -17.86
CA ALA A 148 -31.83 -1.76 -18.64
C ALA A 148 -33.11 -2.37 -18.07
N SER A 149 -33.05 -3.60 -17.53
CA SER A 149 -34.21 -4.30 -16.95
C SER A 149 -34.78 -3.61 -15.71
N LYS A 150 -33.99 -2.78 -15.03
CA LYS A 150 -34.39 -2.08 -13.80
C LYS A 150 -34.36 -0.55 -13.92
N GLY A 151 -33.87 -0.02 -15.03
CA GLY A 151 -33.85 1.43 -15.30
C GLY A 151 -32.96 2.23 -14.33
N PHE A 152 -31.84 1.67 -13.85
CA PHE A 152 -30.91 2.39 -12.97
C PHE A 152 -29.44 2.24 -13.37
N HIS A 153 -28.61 3.13 -12.83
CA HIS A 153 -27.16 3.13 -13.00
C HIS A 153 -26.43 2.62 -11.75
N PHE A 154 -25.39 1.82 -11.98
CA PHE A 154 -24.40 1.41 -10.99
C PHE A 154 -23.08 2.16 -11.25
N TYR A 155 -22.36 2.51 -10.18
CA TYR A 155 -21.11 3.25 -10.24
C TYR A 155 -20.03 2.54 -9.43
N SER A 156 -18.82 2.44 -9.98
CA SER A 156 -17.67 1.83 -9.31
C SER A 156 -16.37 2.53 -9.70
N ASN A 157 -15.47 2.74 -8.76
CA ASN A 157 -14.13 3.25 -9.01
C ASN A 157 -13.06 2.15 -9.03
N ARG A 158 -13.48 0.87 -8.99
CA ARG A 158 -12.55 -0.25 -9.04
C ARG A 158 -12.08 -0.49 -10.46
N SER A 159 -10.76 -0.44 -10.65
CA SER A 159 -10.08 -0.54 -11.94
C SER A 159 -10.41 -1.83 -12.70
N THR A 160 -10.64 -2.94 -12.00
CA THR A 160 -11.00 -4.25 -12.58
C THR A 160 -12.51 -4.47 -12.72
N GLU A 161 -13.35 -3.56 -12.22
CA GLU A 161 -14.80 -3.74 -12.28
C GLU A 161 -15.35 -3.73 -13.72
N PRO A 162 -14.86 -2.89 -14.65
CA PRO A 162 -15.31 -2.92 -16.04
C PRO A 162 -15.14 -4.30 -16.66
N ASP A 163 -13.95 -4.91 -16.53
CA ASP A 163 -13.66 -6.23 -17.09
C ASP A 163 -14.58 -7.29 -16.48
N ASN A 164 -14.77 -7.27 -15.16
CA ASN A 164 -15.67 -8.20 -14.50
C ASN A 164 -17.13 -8.05 -14.93
N VAL A 165 -17.62 -6.83 -15.11
CA VAL A 165 -19.00 -6.58 -15.57
C VAL A 165 -19.17 -7.00 -17.02
N ILE A 166 -18.20 -6.68 -17.89
CA ILE A 166 -18.22 -7.07 -19.30
C ILE A 166 -18.20 -8.60 -19.44
N ASP A 167 -17.33 -9.28 -18.69
CA ASP A 167 -17.12 -10.72 -18.84
C ASP A 167 -18.22 -11.56 -18.17
N ASN A 168 -18.77 -11.09 -17.04
CA ASN A 168 -19.62 -11.93 -16.19
C ASN A 168 -21.07 -11.43 -16.04
N LEU A 169 -21.40 -10.20 -16.44
CA LEU A 169 -22.70 -9.57 -16.15
C LEU A 169 -23.30 -8.88 -17.40
N PRO A 170 -23.65 -9.64 -18.45
CA PRO A 170 -24.11 -9.11 -19.74
C PRO A 170 -25.41 -8.29 -19.66
N GLN A 171 -26.14 -8.37 -18.55
CA GLN A 171 -27.32 -7.54 -18.29
C GLN A 171 -26.99 -6.05 -18.04
N TYR A 172 -25.73 -5.71 -17.76
CA TYR A 172 -25.27 -4.34 -17.56
C TYR A 172 -24.63 -3.80 -18.84
N ASN A 173 -25.12 -2.67 -19.31
CA ASN A 173 -24.49 -1.91 -20.38
C ASN A 173 -23.38 -1.04 -19.77
N HIS A 174 -22.11 -1.34 -20.06
CA HIS A 174 -21.00 -0.48 -19.67
C HIS A 174 -21.09 0.86 -20.44
N LYS A 175 -21.22 1.96 -19.71
CA LYS A 175 -21.31 3.34 -20.26
C LYS A 175 -19.97 4.08 -20.22
N GLY A 176 -18.87 3.38 -19.92
CA GLY A 176 -17.53 3.96 -19.79
C GLY A 176 -17.31 4.70 -18.47
N ILE A 177 -16.29 5.57 -18.48
CA ILE A 177 -15.98 6.46 -17.36
C ILE A 177 -17.05 7.56 -17.32
N ALA A 178 -17.77 7.68 -16.20
CA ALA A 178 -18.70 8.78 -16.01
C ALA A 178 -17.96 10.08 -15.69
N TYR A 179 -16.98 10.01 -14.79
CA TYR A 179 -16.10 11.11 -14.37
C TYR A 179 -14.96 10.56 -13.50
N TYR A 180 -14.06 11.42 -13.05
CA TYR A 180 -12.92 11.08 -12.21
C TYR A 180 -13.11 11.65 -10.80
N VAL A 181 -13.21 10.76 -9.82
CA VAL A 181 -13.34 11.10 -8.39
C VAL A 181 -11.97 11.35 -7.76
N LEU A 182 -11.93 12.02 -6.60
CA LEU A 182 -10.66 12.25 -5.91
C LEU A 182 -10.05 10.91 -5.50
N GLN A 183 -8.75 10.78 -5.69
CA GLN A 183 -7.99 9.64 -5.23
C GLN A 183 -8.00 9.59 -3.69
N ALA A 184 -8.04 8.39 -3.12
CA ALA A 184 -7.92 8.22 -1.68
C ALA A 184 -6.60 8.81 -1.17
N PRO A 185 -6.56 9.45 0.01
CA PRO A 185 -5.30 9.83 0.63
C PRO A 185 -4.43 8.58 0.81
N SER A 186 -3.43 8.44 -0.05
CA SER A 186 -2.43 7.37 0.03
C SER A 186 -1.44 7.67 1.15
N ILE A 187 -0.68 6.65 1.58
CA ILE A 187 0.47 6.89 2.47
C ILE A 187 1.45 7.90 1.86
N THR A 188 1.67 7.89 0.53
CA THR A 188 2.52 8.89 -0.13
C THR A 188 1.95 10.31 0.00
N THR A 189 0.64 10.49 -0.11
CA THR A 189 -0.04 11.78 0.12
C THR A 189 0.13 12.25 1.56
N ALA A 190 0.00 11.35 2.54
CA ALA A 190 0.21 11.65 3.96
C ALA A 190 1.67 12.07 4.25
N LEU A 191 2.62 11.62 3.43
CA LEU A 191 4.03 12.00 3.47
C LEU A 191 4.33 13.29 2.69
N GLY A 192 3.36 13.88 2.00
CA GLY A 192 3.58 15.02 1.11
C GLY A 192 4.35 14.67 -0.16
N MET A 193 4.39 13.38 -0.53
CA MET A 193 5.13 12.84 -1.66
C MET A 193 4.21 12.52 -2.85
N PRO A 194 4.75 12.47 -4.09
CA PRO A 194 3.95 12.16 -5.27
C PRO A 194 3.29 10.76 -5.21
N GLY A 195 2.18 10.59 -5.94
CA GLY A 195 1.44 9.32 -6.08
C GLY A 195 2.15 8.27 -6.96
N ARG A 196 3.41 7.97 -6.66
CA ARG A 196 4.24 6.95 -7.33
C ARG A 196 5.00 6.13 -6.30
N LEU A 197 5.63 5.04 -6.75
CA LEU A 197 6.64 4.34 -5.96
C LEU A 197 7.74 5.34 -5.52
N LEU A 198 8.04 5.37 -4.24
CA LEU A 198 9.08 6.25 -3.69
C LEU A 198 10.41 5.50 -3.64
N GLY A 199 11.49 6.17 -4.02
CA GLY A 199 12.85 5.62 -3.93
C GLY A 199 13.62 6.31 -2.81
N GLY A 200 14.22 5.53 -1.93
CA GLY A 200 15.00 6.04 -0.80
C GLY A 200 16.42 5.51 -0.73
N LEU A 201 17.25 6.19 0.06
CA LEU A 201 18.59 5.76 0.41
C LEU A 201 18.75 5.69 1.93
N GLY A 202 19.37 4.64 2.44
CA GLY A 202 19.65 4.46 3.86
C GLY A 202 21.14 4.46 4.19
N ALA A 203 21.48 3.80 5.30
CA ALA A 203 22.83 3.69 5.83
C ALA A 203 23.89 3.36 4.75
N GLY A 204 25.07 3.95 4.89
CA GLY A 204 26.18 3.82 3.95
C GLY A 204 26.22 4.88 2.84
N ASN A 205 25.20 5.74 2.71
CA ASN A 205 25.12 6.75 1.66
C ASN A 205 25.01 8.17 2.27
N ALA A 206 26.00 9.03 2.03
CA ALA A 206 25.99 10.40 2.57
C ALA A 206 25.20 11.36 1.66
N ILE A 207 24.53 12.35 2.27
CA ILE A 207 23.80 13.40 1.52
C ILE A 207 24.75 14.17 0.59
N SER A 208 26.02 14.37 0.97
CA SER A 208 27.03 15.01 0.11
C SER A 208 27.26 14.24 -1.19
N ASP A 209 27.27 12.91 -1.13
CA ASP A 209 27.47 12.05 -2.30
C ASP A 209 26.21 12.01 -3.16
N MET A 210 25.02 12.05 -2.53
CA MET A 210 23.76 12.20 -3.26
C MET A 210 23.74 13.51 -4.07
N ILE A 211 24.12 14.63 -3.45
CA ILE A 211 24.19 15.94 -4.10
C ILE A 211 25.21 15.93 -5.25
N SER A 212 26.42 15.38 -5.02
CA SER A 212 27.48 15.36 -6.04
C SER A 212 27.09 14.53 -7.27
N GLN A 213 26.29 13.49 -7.08
CA GLN A 213 25.79 12.62 -8.14
C GLN A 213 24.41 13.04 -8.69
N GLN A 214 23.85 14.16 -8.23
CA GLN A 214 22.52 14.65 -8.62
C GLN A 214 21.39 13.64 -8.32
N ILE A 215 21.53 12.89 -7.23
CA ILE A 215 20.53 11.97 -6.72
C ILE A 215 19.61 12.72 -5.76
N HIS A 216 18.30 12.65 -6.00
CA HIS A 216 17.27 13.25 -5.15
C HIS A 216 16.32 12.17 -4.63
N PRO A 217 16.67 11.45 -3.55
CA PRO A 217 15.81 10.40 -3.01
C PRO A 217 14.56 11.02 -2.35
N ASP A 218 13.45 10.28 -2.38
CA ASP A 218 12.20 10.66 -1.70
C ASP A 218 12.25 10.41 -0.19
N ILE A 219 13.05 9.42 0.23
CA ILE A 219 13.16 8.96 1.62
C ILE A 219 14.64 8.81 1.97
N ILE A 220 15.01 9.22 3.18
CA ILE A 220 16.33 8.91 3.75
C ILE A 220 16.14 8.19 5.08
N ASP A 221 16.63 6.96 5.16
CA ASP A 221 16.61 6.12 6.36
C ASP A 221 17.84 6.39 7.25
N THR A 222 17.62 6.38 8.55
CA THR A 222 18.65 6.60 9.57
C THR A 222 18.36 5.74 10.79
N TYR A 223 19.37 5.01 11.25
CA TYR A 223 19.24 4.15 12.43
C TYR A 223 19.33 4.96 13.73
N LEU A 224 18.51 4.56 14.70
CA LEU A 224 18.57 4.99 16.09
C LEU A 224 18.90 3.76 16.94
N VAL A 225 20.18 3.62 17.31
CA VAL A 225 20.68 2.37 17.90
C VAL A 225 20.94 2.45 19.42
N GLY A 226 20.69 1.32 20.08
CA GLY A 226 21.11 0.98 21.44
C GLY A 226 20.34 1.57 22.60
N VAL A 227 20.59 1.05 23.81
CA VAL A 227 19.86 1.40 25.04
C VAL A 227 20.81 1.83 26.15
N GLY A 228 20.50 2.97 26.79
CA GLY A 228 21.30 3.48 27.91
C GLY A 228 22.45 4.39 27.45
N PRO A 229 23.48 4.60 28.27
CA PRO A 229 24.56 5.53 27.95
C PRO A 229 25.24 5.22 26.61
N GLY A 230 25.47 6.25 25.78
CA GLY A 230 26.13 6.11 24.46
C GLY A 230 25.20 5.75 23.30
N SER A 231 23.91 5.54 23.55
CA SER A 231 22.90 5.33 22.51
C SER A 231 22.47 6.65 21.83
N TRP A 232 21.62 6.51 20.80
CA TRP A 232 21.15 7.59 19.94
C TRP A 232 20.61 8.88 20.61
N PRO A 233 19.95 8.86 21.79
CA PRO A 233 19.52 10.09 22.44
C PRO A 233 20.67 11.02 22.77
N TYR A 234 21.86 10.47 23.04
CA TYR A 234 22.98 11.20 23.61
C TYR A 234 24.06 11.56 22.58
N TRP A 235 23.89 11.19 21.32
CA TRP A 235 24.85 11.54 20.25
C TRP A 235 24.92 13.05 19.98
N ASN A 236 23.86 13.79 20.29
CA ASN A 236 23.76 15.23 20.10
C ASN A 236 23.11 15.88 21.32
N SER A 237 23.45 17.16 21.55
CA SER A 237 22.87 17.97 22.62
C SER A 237 21.88 19.01 22.06
N PRO A 238 20.73 19.24 22.71
CA PRO A 238 20.21 18.50 23.87
C PRO A 238 19.76 17.08 23.49
N ASP A 239 19.51 16.21 24.47
CA ASP A 239 19.09 14.82 24.24
C ASP A 239 18.01 14.69 23.16
N GLY A 240 18.23 13.76 22.24
CA GLY A 240 17.38 13.50 21.07
C GLY A 240 17.51 14.53 19.95
N ALA A 241 18.43 15.50 20.03
CA ALA A 241 18.65 16.51 18.97
C ALA A 241 19.05 15.89 17.62
N TYR A 242 19.59 14.67 17.62
CA TYR A 242 19.93 13.95 16.39
C TYR A 242 18.71 13.78 15.46
N VAL A 243 17.54 13.42 16.02
CA VAL A 243 16.29 13.27 15.26
C VAL A 243 15.89 14.57 14.56
N THR A 244 15.97 15.69 15.28
CA THR A 244 15.64 17.02 14.72
C THR A 244 16.64 17.48 13.67
N TYR A 245 17.93 17.19 13.87
CA TYR A 245 19.00 17.51 12.94
C TYR A 245 18.85 16.75 11.63
N VAL A 246 18.68 15.41 11.69
CA VAL A 246 18.45 14.57 10.51
C VAL A 246 17.20 15.00 9.76
N SER A 247 16.10 15.26 10.49
CA SER A 247 14.85 15.71 9.88
C SER A 247 14.97 17.07 9.19
N ALA A 248 15.81 17.99 9.70
CA ALA A 248 16.08 19.26 9.04
C ALA A 248 16.90 19.08 7.76
N ASN A 249 17.92 18.23 7.79
CA ASN A 249 18.78 17.96 6.63
C ASN A 249 18.02 17.25 5.50
N ASN A 250 17.20 16.25 5.83
CA ASN A 250 16.41 15.54 4.83
C ASN A 250 15.39 16.49 4.17
N LYS A 251 14.73 17.33 4.96
CA LYS A 251 13.82 18.36 4.45
C LYS A 251 14.52 19.34 3.52
N ALA A 252 15.76 19.73 3.81
CA ALA A 252 16.51 20.68 3.01
C ALA A 252 16.75 20.19 1.56
N ILE A 253 16.72 18.88 1.33
CA ILE A 253 16.83 18.26 0.01
C ILE A 253 15.51 17.66 -0.50
N GLY A 254 14.39 17.91 0.20
CA GLY A 254 13.06 17.44 -0.19
C GLY A 254 12.72 15.99 0.17
N ALA A 255 13.55 15.32 0.98
CA ALA A 255 13.35 13.94 1.39
C ALA A 255 12.55 13.82 2.70
N VAL A 256 11.74 12.76 2.80
CA VAL A 256 11.06 12.35 4.03
C VAL A 256 12.07 11.64 4.94
N PRO A 257 12.20 12.05 6.22
CA PRO A 257 12.99 11.28 7.17
C PRO A 257 12.32 9.95 7.50
N MET A 258 13.10 8.88 7.45
CA MET A 258 12.76 7.56 7.97
C MET A 258 13.72 7.24 9.11
N PHE A 259 13.18 6.82 10.25
CA PHE A 259 13.99 6.36 11.38
C PHE A 259 13.78 4.87 11.61
N THR A 260 14.86 4.12 11.63
CA THR A 260 14.85 2.72 12.06
C THR A 260 15.23 2.66 13.54
N LEU A 261 14.25 2.38 14.40
CA LEU A 261 14.47 2.18 15.83
C LEU A 261 15.01 0.76 16.03
N TYR A 262 16.28 0.66 16.43
CA TYR A 262 16.98 -0.63 16.57
C TYR A 262 17.64 -0.72 17.94
N GLN A 263 16.86 -1.13 18.93
CA GLN A 263 17.27 -1.11 20.33
C GLN A 263 17.09 -2.48 21.00
N MET A 264 16.13 -3.29 20.55
CA MET A 264 15.77 -4.55 21.22
C MET A 264 16.64 -5.75 20.82
N ALA A 265 17.17 -5.80 19.61
CA ALA A 265 17.97 -6.95 19.14
C ALA A 265 19.46 -6.84 19.47
N GLN A 266 19.95 -5.66 19.87
CA GLN A 266 21.38 -5.39 20.08
C GLN A 266 22.03 -6.16 21.26
N PRO A 267 21.37 -6.43 22.41
CA PRO A 267 22.01 -7.11 23.55
C PRO A 267 22.37 -8.58 23.31
N GLY A 268 21.97 -9.15 22.18
CA GLY A 268 22.13 -10.56 21.86
C GLY A 268 20.84 -11.08 21.25
N GLU A 269 20.86 -11.16 19.92
CA GLU A 269 19.84 -11.75 19.04
C GLU A 269 19.25 -13.09 19.55
N ALA A 270 19.99 -13.81 20.40
CA ALA A 270 19.63 -15.12 20.93
C ALA A 270 18.89 -15.11 22.27
N ASP A 271 18.77 -14.00 23.05
CA ASP A 271 18.25 -14.07 24.42
C ASP A 271 16.91 -13.36 24.71
N MET A 272 16.61 -12.17 24.20
CA MET A 272 15.31 -11.47 24.40
C MET A 272 14.80 -11.42 25.85
N ILE A 273 15.65 -11.71 26.84
CA ILE A 273 15.33 -11.72 28.27
C ILE A 273 15.07 -10.27 28.74
N GLU A 274 15.59 -9.30 27.99
CA GLU A 274 15.65 -7.89 28.31
C GLU A 274 14.27 -7.22 28.26
N VAL A 275 13.32 -7.71 27.46
CA VAL A 275 12.00 -7.06 27.38
C VAL A 275 11.16 -7.24 28.65
N ASN A 276 11.52 -8.19 29.51
CA ASN A 276 10.93 -8.37 30.84
C ASN A 276 11.79 -7.76 31.97
N ASP A 277 12.98 -7.24 31.64
CA ASP A 277 13.86 -6.56 32.60
C ASP A 277 13.40 -5.10 32.83
N VAL A 278 13.32 -4.71 34.11
CA VAL A 278 12.79 -3.40 34.50
C VAL A 278 13.75 -2.27 34.13
N ALA A 279 15.07 -2.47 34.32
CA ALA A 279 16.06 -1.41 34.09
C ALA A 279 16.23 -1.14 32.58
N PHE A 280 16.31 -2.21 31.80
CA PHE A 280 16.33 -2.14 30.34
C PHE A 280 15.07 -1.46 29.82
N MET A 281 13.87 -1.94 30.19
CA MET A 281 12.64 -1.38 29.65
C MET A 281 12.37 0.06 30.11
N THR A 282 12.82 0.45 31.31
CA THR A 282 12.78 1.87 31.73
C THR A 282 13.56 2.75 30.75
N SER A 283 14.77 2.32 30.38
CA SER A 283 15.63 3.05 29.44
C SER A 283 15.10 2.97 28.01
N TYR A 284 14.62 1.80 27.59
CA TYR A 284 13.99 1.62 26.28
C TYR A 284 12.81 2.60 26.09
N TRP A 285 11.85 2.59 27.01
CA TRP A 285 10.64 3.39 26.89
C TRP A 285 10.91 4.89 26.97
N SER A 286 11.87 5.33 27.81
CA SER A 286 12.25 6.74 27.87
C SER A 286 12.80 7.22 26.53
N GLN A 287 13.60 6.40 25.85
CA GLN A 287 14.18 6.70 24.55
C GLN A 287 13.10 6.64 23.45
N ALA A 288 12.30 5.57 23.36
CA ALA A 288 11.23 5.46 22.36
C ALA A 288 10.24 6.64 22.45
N LYS A 289 9.85 7.04 23.67
CA LYS A 289 9.03 8.23 23.91
C LYS A 289 9.74 9.51 23.45
N LEU A 290 11.02 9.68 23.79
CA LEU A 290 11.81 10.82 23.36
C LEU A 290 11.91 10.91 21.82
N MET A 291 12.07 9.78 21.12
CA MET A 291 12.09 9.73 19.65
C MET A 291 10.80 10.34 19.10
N TYR A 292 9.64 9.85 19.54
CA TYR A 292 8.36 10.37 19.05
C TYR A 292 8.13 11.83 19.43
N GLN A 293 8.54 12.26 20.63
CA GLN A 293 8.46 13.68 21.01
C GLN A 293 9.31 14.57 20.08
N LYS A 294 10.51 14.12 19.73
CA LYS A 294 11.40 14.85 18.81
C LYS A 294 10.88 14.83 17.38
N ILE A 295 10.38 13.71 16.89
CA ILE A 295 9.70 13.61 15.59
C ILE A 295 8.51 14.57 15.56
N GLY A 296 7.65 14.53 16.57
CA GLY A 296 6.48 15.41 16.70
C GLY A 296 6.84 16.89 16.69
N ALA A 297 7.90 17.27 17.40
CA ALA A 297 8.41 18.64 17.45
C ALA A 297 8.87 19.17 16.08
N THR A 298 9.24 18.29 15.13
CA THR A 298 9.57 18.74 13.76
C THR A 298 8.34 19.23 12.99
N GLY A 299 7.14 18.75 13.33
CA GLY A 299 5.91 19.00 12.59
C GLY A 299 5.88 18.41 11.17
N GLN A 300 6.84 17.54 10.81
CA GLN A 300 7.00 16.95 9.49
C GLN A 300 6.36 15.55 9.41
N PRO A 301 5.92 15.09 8.22
CA PRO A 301 5.72 13.67 7.98
C PRO A 301 7.04 12.91 8.15
N THR A 302 6.97 11.71 8.72
CA THR A 302 8.15 10.89 9.05
C THR A 302 7.77 9.42 8.98
N LEU A 303 8.67 8.57 8.54
CA LEU A 303 8.51 7.11 8.59
C LEU A 303 9.27 6.55 9.80
N VAL A 304 8.74 5.51 10.43
CA VAL A 304 9.43 4.79 11.52
C VAL A 304 9.33 3.30 11.27
N ASN A 305 10.49 2.65 11.14
CA ASN A 305 10.64 1.20 11.14
C ASN A 305 10.92 0.73 12.57
N LEU A 306 10.07 -0.14 13.10
CA LEU A 306 10.05 -0.48 14.53
C LEU A 306 10.71 -1.83 14.80
N GLU A 307 11.88 -1.80 15.42
CA GLU A 307 12.60 -2.96 15.95
C GLU A 307 12.78 -4.09 14.92
N PRO A 308 13.53 -3.86 13.83
CA PRO A 308 13.96 -4.96 12.97
C PRO A 308 14.70 -6.02 13.77
N ASP A 309 14.68 -7.24 13.24
CA ASP A 309 15.18 -8.49 13.81
C ASP A 309 14.41 -9.00 15.04
N PHE A 310 14.07 -8.11 15.97
CA PHE A 310 13.39 -8.45 17.23
C PHE A 310 12.14 -9.31 17.00
N TRP A 311 11.28 -8.94 16.05
CA TRP A 311 10.05 -9.70 15.78
C TRP A 311 10.32 -11.10 15.21
N GLY A 312 11.40 -11.28 14.44
CA GLY A 312 11.81 -12.59 13.92
C GLY A 312 12.30 -13.52 15.02
N PHE A 313 13.18 -13.03 15.90
CA PHE A 313 13.61 -13.77 17.08
C PHE A 313 12.44 -14.07 18.03
N LEU A 314 11.53 -13.11 18.18
CA LEU A 314 10.31 -13.25 18.96
C LEU A 314 9.41 -14.38 18.46
N GLN A 315 9.22 -14.48 17.15
CA GLN A 315 8.43 -15.56 16.58
C GLN A 315 9.04 -16.93 16.89
N GLY A 316 10.35 -17.09 16.68
CA GLY A 316 11.06 -18.34 16.95
C GLY A 316 10.95 -18.78 18.42
N LYS A 317 11.24 -17.87 19.35
CA LYS A 317 11.21 -18.18 20.79
C LYS A 317 9.81 -18.41 21.36
N SER A 318 8.82 -17.67 20.86
CA SER A 318 7.45 -17.76 21.36
C SER A 318 6.69 -18.99 20.83
N GLY A 319 7.26 -19.73 19.88
CA GLY A 319 6.55 -20.76 19.13
C GLY A 319 5.39 -20.16 18.32
N GLY A 320 5.52 -18.92 17.85
CA GLY A 320 4.49 -18.22 17.08
C GLY A 320 3.33 -17.64 17.89
N ASP A 321 3.52 -17.44 19.21
CA ASP A 321 2.51 -16.85 20.09
C ASP A 321 3.07 -15.70 20.95
N PRO A 322 2.99 -14.44 20.48
CA PRO A 322 3.60 -13.29 21.15
C PRO A 322 2.95 -12.97 22.51
N THR A 323 1.78 -13.54 22.82
CA THR A 323 1.11 -13.35 24.12
C THR A 323 1.82 -14.06 25.26
N LYS A 324 2.66 -15.06 24.94
CA LYS A 324 3.41 -15.86 25.92
C LYS A 324 4.73 -15.24 26.35
N VAL A 325 5.14 -14.15 25.72
CA VAL A 325 6.42 -13.49 26.01
C VAL A 325 6.14 -12.33 26.95
N PRO A 326 6.50 -12.43 28.25
CA PRO A 326 6.29 -11.36 29.21
C PRO A 326 7.13 -10.14 28.85
N ALA A 327 6.58 -8.95 29.06
CA ALA A 327 7.30 -7.70 28.85
C ALA A 327 6.88 -6.64 29.87
N ARG A 328 7.75 -5.65 30.14
CA ARG A 328 7.39 -4.51 30.99
C ARG A 328 6.83 -3.38 30.13
N VAL A 329 5.51 -3.24 30.09
CA VAL A 329 4.81 -2.27 29.24
C VAL A 329 3.98 -1.30 30.08
N SER A 330 3.22 -1.83 31.05
CA SER A 330 2.30 -1.08 31.91
C SER A 330 2.99 -0.02 32.77
N MET A 331 4.32 -0.10 32.90
CA MET A 331 5.17 0.93 33.51
C MET A 331 5.16 2.28 32.77
N VAL A 332 4.75 2.28 31.50
CA VAL A 332 4.52 3.51 30.72
C VAL A 332 3.09 3.96 30.94
N ALA A 333 2.91 5.15 31.53
CA ALA A 333 1.59 5.66 31.91
C ALA A 333 0.58 5.69 30.75
N GLU A 334 1.03 6.09 29.56
CA GLU A 334 0.22 6.12 28.33
C GLU A 334 -0.24 4.73 27.86
N CYS A 335 0.48 3.69 28.28
CA CYS A 335 0.30 2.31 27.85
C CYS A 335 -0.26 1.42 28.96
N ALA A 336 -0.81 1.99 30.03
CA ALA A 336 -1.35 1.23 31.16
C ALA A 336 -2.47 0.23 30.78
N SER A 337 -3.14 0.44 29.64
CA SER A 337 -4.16 -0.49 29.10
C SER A 337 -3.58 -1.61 28.22
N GLN A 338 -2.29 -1.54 27.88
CA GLN A 338 -1.62 -2.56 27.10
C GLN A 338 -1.21 -3.74 28.01
N PRO A 339 -1.23 -4.99 27.50
CA PRO A 339 -0.80 -6.13 28.28
C PRO A 339 0.72 -6.08 28.53
N ASP A 340 1.19 -6.63 29.65
CA ASP A 340 2.61 -6.83 29.94
C ASP A 340 3.18 -8.04 29.18
N THR A 341 3.08 -7.97 27.85
CA THR A 341 3.55 -8.98 26.89
C THR A 341 4.12 -8.32 25.64
N ALA A 342 4.72 -9.10 24.74
CA ALA A 342 5.23 -8.56 23.47
C ALA A 342 4.14 -7.94 22.58
N VAL A 343 2.87 -8.35 22.72
CA VAL A 343 1.73 -7.67 22.09
C VAL A 343 1.58 -6.24 22.61
N GLY A 344 1.79 -6.04 23.92
CA GLY A 344 1.73 -4.72 24.53
C GLY A 344 2.89 -3.82 24.12
N ILE A 345 4.07 -4.38 23.81
CA ILE A 345 5.18 -3.59 23.25
C ILE A 345 4.74 -2.92 21.95
N ALA A 346 4.23 -3.70 20.99
CA ALA A 346 3.75 -3.17 19.72
C ALA A 346 2.61 -2.16 19.92
N GLY A 347 1.64 -2.49 20.78
CA GLY A 347 0.54 -1.59 21.13
C GLY A 347 1.03 -0.27 21.72
N CYS A 348 2.03 -0.31 22.61
CA CYS A 348 2.59 0.88 23.26
C CYS A 348 3.40 1.75 22.29
N LEU A 349 4.21 1.15 21.41
CA LEU A 349 4.92 1.89 20.35
C LEU A 349 3.93 2.65 19.45
N LEU A 350 2.85 2.00 19.04
CA LEU A 350 1.79 2.66 18.28
C LEU A 350 1.11 3.77 19.10
N THR A 351 0.74 3.51 20.36
CA THR A 351 0.12 4.51 21.25
C THR A 351 0.99 5.77 21.40
N LEU A 352 2.28 5.60 21.69
CA LEU A 352 3.22 6.70 21.84
C LEU A 352 3.39 7.46 20.52
N GLY A 353 3.54 6.76 19.41
CA GLY A 353 3.68 7.39 18.10
C GLY A 353 2.44 8.20 17.70
N ARG A 354 1.23 7.68 17.93
CA ARG A 354 -0.02 8.42 17.67
C ARG A 354 -0.16 9.64 18.56
N MET A 355 0.26 9.55 19.82
CA MET A 355 0.14 10.64 20.79
C MET A 355 1.15 11.76 20.52
N TYR A 356 2.42 11.42 20.33
CA TYR A 356 3.51 12.39 20.29
C TYR A 356 3.93 12.77 18.87
N ALA A 357 3.70 11.91 17.87
CA ALA A 357 4.08 12.13 16.48
C ALA A 357 2.93 11.80 15.51
N PRO A 358 1.79 12.52 15.55
CA PRO A 358 0.58 12.15 14.77
C PRO A 358 0.76 12.20 13.25
N LYS A 359 1.81 12.87 12.75
CA LYS A 359 2.19 12.88 11.32
C LYS A 359 3.15 11.74 10.94
N ALA A 360 3.69 11.02 11.91
CA ALA A 360 4.53 9.87 11.65
C ALA A 360 3.70 8.68 11.18
N LYS A 361 4.30 7.91 10.27
CA LYS A 361 3.81 6.64 9.78
C LYS A 361 4.69 5.55 10.34
N LEU A 362 4.07 4.56 10.96
CA LEU A 362 4.73 3.53 11.75
C LEU A 362 4.59 2.20 11.03
N GLY A 363 5.69 1.48 10.88
CA GLY A 363 5.72 0.18 10.23
C GLY A 363 6.47 -0.84 11.06
N PHE A 364 6.00 -2.08 11.00
CA PHE A 364 6.68 -3.23 11.59
C PHE A 364 7.39 -4.02 10.49
N PRO A 365 8.56 -4.62 10.79
CA PRO A 365 9.29 -5.51 9.89
C PRO A 365 9.04 -6.99 10.20
N PRO A 366 8.05 -7.67 9.57
CA PRO A 366 7.98 -9.12 9.57
C PRO A 366 9.30 -9.74 9.07
N SER A 367 9.67 -10.89 9.61
CA SER A 367 10.87 -11.63 9.22
C SER A 367 10.52 -13.06 8.82
N PHE A 368 11.05 -13.51 7.67
CA PHE A 368 10.84 -14.88 7.19
C PHE A 368 11.76 -15.93 7.83
N TRP A 369 12.62 -15.55 8.78
CA TRP A 369 13.42 -16.50 9.54
C TRP A 369 12.56 -17.39 10.46
N GLY A 370 11.41 -16.86 10.91
CA GLY A 370 10.50 -17.53 11.84
C GLY A 370 9.51 -18.50 11.18
N GLY A 371 9.50 -18.62 9.85
CA GLY A 371 8.64 -19.56 9.13
C GLY A 371 8.14 -19.05 7.77
N THR A 372 7.10 -19.70 7.24
CA THR A 372 6.47 -19.32 5.96
C THR A 372 5.77 -17.97 6.04
N ALA A 373 5.57 -17.31 4.89
CA ALA A 373 4.84 -16.04 4.79
C ALA A 373 3.49 -16.04 5.53
N THR A 374 2.73 -17.14 5.47
CA THR A 374 1.48 -17.31 6.21
C THR A 374 1.68 -17.34 7.72
N SER A 375 2.66 -18.12 8.20
CA SER A 375 2.95 -18.21 9.64
C SER A 375 3.42 -16.86 10.21
N VAL A 376 4.27 -16.17 9.46
CA VAL A 376 4.82 -14.86 9.80
C VAL A 376 3.73 -13.80 9.78
N GLY A 377 2.89 -13.75 8.74
CA GLY A 377 1.74 -12.84 8.68
C GLY A 377 0.78 -13.05 9.85
N ASN A 378 0.45 -14.30 10.18
CA ASN A 378 -0.42 -14.62 11.32
C ASN A 378 0.22 -14.25 12.67
N PHE A 379 1.52 -14.48 12.83
CA PHE A 379 2.26 -14.06 14.02
C PHE A 379 2.21 -12.53 14.18
N MET A 380 2.51 -11.78 13.12
CA MET A 380 2.49 -10.32 13.14
C MET A 380 1.09 -9.74 13.35
N ALA A 381 0.04 -10.41 12.86
CA ALA A 381 -1.33 -10.07 13.18
C ALA A 381 -1.63 -10.24 14.68
N LYS A 382 -1.14 -11.30 15.32
CA LYS A 382 -1.25 -11.48 16.78
C LYS A 382 -0.47 -10.43 17.58
N VAL A 383 0.69 -10.01 17.08
CA VAL A 383 1.46 -8.89 17.65
C VAL A 383 0.64 -7.58 17.60
N GLY A 384 -0.25 -7.44 16.63
CA GLY A 384 -1.04 -6.22 16.39
C GLY A 384 -0.46 -5.32 15.29
N ALA A 385 0.39 -5.86 14.42
CA ALA A 385 1.02 -5.12 13.33
C ALA A 385 0.01 -4.68 12.25
N ASP A 386 -1.16 -5.29 12.18
CA ASP A 386 -2.30 -4.88 11.34
C ASP A 386 -2.84 -3.48 11.71
N LYS A 387 -2.49 -2.97 12.89
CA LYS A 387 -2.85 -1.62 13.37
C LYS A 387 -1.82 -0.54 13.01
N ALA A 388 -0.73 -0.93 12.36
CA ALA A 388 0.31 -0.02 11.89
C ALA A 388 -0.14 0.75 10.63
N ASP A 389 0.73 1.63 10.10
CA ASP A 389 0.46 2.32 8.83
C ASP A 389 0.98 1.56 7.61
N PHE A 390 2.03 0.72 7.78
CA PHE A 390 2.65 -0.01 6.69
C PHE A 390 3.45 -1.23 7.16
N ILE A 391 3.81 -2.10 6.22
CA ILE A 391 4.70 -3.25 6.39
C ILE A 391 6.09 -2.85 5.92
N VAL A 392 7.12 -3.17 6.71
CA VAL A 392 8.52 -3.02 6.33
C VAL A 392 9.00 -4.38 5.80
N ALA A 393 9.07 -4.52 4.48
CA ALA A 393 9.46 -5.75 3.80
C ALA A 393 10.97 -5.87 3.67
N GLN A 394 11.53 -6.97 4.17
CA GLN A 394 12.96 -7.26 4.14
C GLN A 394 13.39 -7.92 2.83
N THR A 395 14.59 -7.60 2.35
CA THR A 395 15.24 -8.30 1.23
C THR A 395 16.43 -9.10 1.73
N SER A 396 17.52 -8.40 2.08
CA SER A 396 18.77 -8.91 2.63
C SER A 396 19.51 -7.72 3.26
N ASP A 397 20.32 -7.98 4.28
CA ASP A 397 21.14 -6.97 4.96
C ASP A 397 22.52 -6.76 4.32
N ARG A 398 22.91 -7.60 3.35
CA ARG A 398 24.15 -7.46 2.56
C ARG A 398 23.92 -7.81 1.10
N ASP A 399 24.82 -7.36 0.24
CA ASP A 399 24.88 -7.77 -1.16
C ASP A 399 25.12 -9.29 -1.27
N ALA A 400 24.43 -9.95 -2.20
CA ALA A 400 24.54 -11.39 -2.43
C ALA A 400 25.99 -11.87 -2.58
N GLY A 401 26.81 -11.12 -3.32
CA GLY A 401 28.22 -11.42 -3.53
C GLY A 401 29.04 -11.49 -2.25
N CYS A 402 28.64 -10.81 -1.18
CA CYS A 402 29.35 -10.88 0.09
C CYS A 402 29.24 -12.27 0.73
N PHE A 403 28.07 -12.90 0.63
CA PHE A 403 27.80 -14.24 1.16
C PHE A 403 28.35 -15.36 0.28
N GLU A 404 28.56 -15.09 -1.01
CA GLU A 404 29.05 -16.06 -1.98
C GLU A 404 30.56 -16.29 -1.95
N MET A 405 31.28 -15.47 -1.18
CA MET A 405 32.73 -15.60 -1.04
C MET A 405 33.09 -16.91 -0.33
N PRO A 406 34.11 -17.67 -0.82
CA PRO A 406 34.59 -18.86 -0.12
C PRO A 406 35.12 -18.55 1.29
N THR A 407 35.72 -17.36 1.44
CA THR A 407 36.16 -16.80 2.70
C THR A 407 35.51 -15.42 2.86
N PRO A 408 34.25 -15.36 3.31
CA PRO A 408 33.55 -14.09 3.49
C PRO A 408 34.19 -13.30 4.64
N VAL A 409 34.05 -11.97 4.58
CA VAL A 409 34.34 -11.11 5.73
C VAL A 409 33.40 -11.44 6.89
N ASP A 410 33.79 -11.11 8.13
CA ASP A 410 33.05 -11.51 9.34
C ASP A 410 31.56 -11.16 9.28
N GLU A 411 31.21 -9.98 8.78
CA GLU A 411 29.80 -9.53 8.68
C GLU A 411 28.96 -10.30 7.65
N CYS A 412 29.61 -11.10 6.78
CA CYS A 412 28.97 -11.94 5.76
C CYS A 412 29.16 -13.44 6.02
N ALA A 413 29.89 -13.80 7.07
CA ALA A 413 30.12 -15.18 7.45
C ALA A 413 28.87 -15.84 8.03
N GLY A 414 28.83 -17.18 8.01
CA GLY A 414 27.79 -17.97 8.70
C GLY A 414 26.42 -18.03 8.02
N ARG A 415 26.27 -17.53 6.79
CA ARG A 415 24.98 -17.46 6.07
C ARG A 415 24.64 -18.71 5.23
N GLY A 416 25.51 -19.71 5.21
CA GLY A 416 25.33 -20.94 4.42
C GLY A 416 25.79 -20.79 2.96
N SER A 417 25.42 -21.75 2.10
CA SER A 417 25.91 -21.86 0.72
C SER A 417 25.05 -21.14 -0.33
N GLY A 418 24.01 -20.40 0.08
CA GLY A 418 23.06 -19.77 -0.83
C GLY A 418 22.04 -20.76 -1.42
N PRO A 419 21.41 -20.40 -2.56
CA PRO A 419 21.66 -19.22 -3.40
C PRO A 419 21.21 -17.89 -2.76
N PHE A 420 21.99 -16.81 -3.01
CA PHE A 420 21.70 -15.45 -2.50
C PHE A 420 21.31 -14.48 -3.63
N TYR A 421 21.89 -14.63 -4.82
CA TYR A 421 21.55 -13.87 -6.01
C TYR A 421 20.25 -14.38 -6.64
N TRP A 422 19.33 -13.48 -7.01
CA TRP A 422 18.00 -13.85 -7.50
C TRP A 422 17.93 -13.92 -9.03
N ASP A 423 17.14 -14.85 -9.57
CA ASP A 423 16.92 -14.95 -11.01
C ASP A 423 15.98 -13.85 -11.53
N GLU A 424 16.52 -12.97 -12.37
CA GLU A 424 15.79 -11.86 -13.00
C GLU A 424 14.75 -12.33 -14.02
N THR A 425 14.90 -13.55 -14.57
CA THR A 425 13.92 -14.12 -15.51
C THR A 425 12.69 -14.67 -14.80
N ASN A 426 12.74 -14.82 -13.47
CA ASN A 426 11.73 -15.49 -12.66
C ASN A 426 11.36 -16.90 -13.15
N THR A 427 12.35 -17.66 -13.62
CA THR A 427 12.15 -19.05 -14.05
C THR A 427 12.74 -20.07 -13.09
N THR A 428 13.70 -19.66 -12.26
CA THR A 428 14.41 -20.47 -11.27
C THR A 428 14.37 -19.81 -9.90
N SER A 429 14.37 -20.61 -8.84
CA SER A 429 14.35 -20.11 -7.46
C SER A 429 15.78 -19.89 -6.94
N PRO A 430 16.04 -18.86 -6.11
CA PRO A 430 15.11 -17.82 -5.68
C PRO A 430 14.91 -16.76 -6.77
N ASN A 431 13.71 -16.19 -6.84
CA ASN A 431 13.41 -15.08 -7.75
C ASN A 431 12.50 -14.01 -7.13
N PHE A 432 12.38 -12.90 -7.85
CA PHE A 432 11.60 -11.74 -7.41
C PHE A 432 10.10 -12.05 -7.30
N ASN A 433 9.54 -12.85 -8.22
CA ASN A 433 8.12 -13.23 -8.16
C ASN A 433 7.77 -14.03 -6.91
N GLU A 434 8.65 -14.92 -6.46
CA GLU A 434 8.49 -15.66 -5.21
C GLU A 434 8.48 -14.72 -4.00
N SER A 435 9.43 -13.78 -3.93
CA SER A 435 9.48 -12.76 -2.88
C SER A 435 8.21 -11.89 -2.88
N LEU A 436 7.80 -11.38 -4.05
CA LEU A 436 6.56 -10.60 -4.19
C LEU A 436 5.31 -11.39 -3.76
N ALA A 437 5.26 -12.69 -4.05
CA ALA A 437 4.16 -13.56 -3.63
C ALA A 437 4.13 -13.77 -2.09
N GLN A 438 5.30 -13.93 -1.47
CA GLN A 438 5.42 -14.01 -0.02
C GLN A 438 4.93 -12.71 0.65
N TRP A 439 5.37 -11.55 0.16
CA TRP A 439 4.94 -10.25 0.70
C TRP A 439 3.46 -9.95 0.44
N SER A 440 2.92 -10.36 -0.72
CA SER A 440 1.48 -10.30 -1.00
C SER A 440 0.66 -11.13 0.00
N THR A 441 1.17 -12.32 0.38
CA THR A 441 0.56 -13.16 1.40
C THR A 441 0.53 -12.46 2.77
N VAL A 442 1.67 -11.95 3.24
CA VAL A 442 1.75 -11.21 4.50
C VAL A 442 0.81 -10.00 4.50
N ARG A 443 0.83 -9.22 3.41
CA ARG A 443 -0.02 -8.05 3.24
C ARG A 443 -1.51 -8.40 3.32
N SER A 444 -1.93 -9.50 2.69
CA SER A 444 -3.33 -9.94 2.73
C SER A 444 -3.80 -10.25 4.16
N ILE A 445 -2.92 -10.83 4.98
CA ILE A 445 -3.20 -11.16 6.39
C ILE A 445 -3.26 -9.90 7.25
N LEU A 446 -2.37 -8.94 6.98
CA LEU A 446 -2.27 -7.67 7.72
C LEU A 446 -3.21 -6.58 7.18
N GLY A 447 -4.35 -6.95 6.57
CA GLY A 447 -5.38 -5.98 6.20
C GLY A 447 -5.02 -5.08 5.01
N ASN A 448 -4.18 -5.55 4.09
CA ASN A 448 -3.77 -4.84 2.88
C ASN A 448 -2.97 -3.55 3.11
N LEU A 449 -2.24 -3.47 4.23
CA LEU A 449 -1.33 -2.37 4.51
C LEU A 449 -0.34 -2.13 3.34
N PRO A 450 0.03 -0.87 3.06
CA PRO A 450 1.11 -0.55 2.12
C PRO A 450 2.43 -1.22 2.52
N ILE A 451 3.28 -1.53 1.54
CA ILE A 451 4.60 -2.13 1.76
C ILE A 451 5.70 -1.10 1.48
N LEU A 452 6.70 -1.04 2.36
CA LEU A 452 7.99 -0.37 2.13
C LEU A 452 9.08 -1.44 2.15
N PHE A 453 9.87 -1.58 1.09
CA PHE A 453 11.04 -2.47 1.10
C PHE A 453 12.23 -1.80 1.78
N TRP A 454 12.84 -2.52 2.72
CA TRP A 454 13.97 -2.12 3.55
C TRP A 454 14.52 -3.37 4.26
N GLN A 455 15.80 -3.57 4.48
CA GLN A 455 16.94 -2.92 3.87
C GLN A 455 17.18 -3.55 2.50
N THR A 456 17.43 -2.74 1.46
CA THR A 456 17.63 -3.26 0.09
C THR A 456 19.08 -3.09 -0.37
N PRO A 457 19.84 -4.19 -0.61
CA PRO A 457 21.24 -4.15 -1.03
C PRO A 457 21.48 -3.36 -2.31
N MET A 458 22.73 -2.93 -2.50
CA MET A 458 23.12 -1.97 -3.54
C MET A 458 24.11 -2.51 -4.57
N GLY A 459 24.48 -3.79 -4.46
CA GLY A 459 25.42 -4.44 -5.35
C GLY A 459 25.07 -4.33 -6.84
N VAL A 460 26.05 -4.64 -7.67
CA VAL A 460 25.96 -4.46 -9.13
C VAL A 460 25.85 -5.82 -9.82
N PRO A 461 24.94 -6.01 -10.78
CA PRO A 461 24.75 -7.31 -11.43
C PRO A 461 26.02 -7.88 -12.03
N SER A 462 26.25 -9.17 -11.79
CA SER A 462 27.39 -9.91 -12.35
C SER A 462 27.05 -11.39 -12.48
N ALA A 463 27.43 -11.97 -13.61
CA ALA A 463 27.33 -13.42 -13.83
C ALA A 463 28.30 -14.22 -12.94
N THR A 464 29.36 -13.58 -12.44
CA THR A 464 30.38 -14.21 -11.59
C THR A 464 30.03 -14.04 -10.11
N PRO A 465 29.83 -15.15 -9.34
CA PRO A 465 29.60 -15.10 -7.90
C PRO A 465 30.69 -14.35 -7.13
N GLY A 466 30.28 -13.67 -6.07
CA GLY A 466 31.21 -12.98 -5.17
C GLY A 466 31.44 -11.49 -5.48
N GLY A 467 32.68 -11.07 -5.30
CA GLY A 467 33.15 -9.69 -5.49
C GLY A 467 34.21 -9.31 -4.47
N THR A 468 34.43 -8.01 -4.30
CA THR A 468 35.32 -7.46 -3.27
C THR A 468 34.55 -6.45 -2.42
N PRO A 469 35.00 -6.13 -1.19
CA PRO A 469 34.40 -5.06 -0.40
C PRO A 469 34.14 -3.78 -1.21
N GLY A 470 32.91 -3.25 -1.13
CA GLY A 470 32.39 -2.11 -1.90
C GLY A 470 31.90 -2.46 -3.31
N HIS A 471 32.20 -3.65 -3.82
CA HIS A 471 31.97 -4.06 -5.21
C HIS A 471 31.46 -5.51 -5.29
N TYR A 472 30.57 -5.90 -4.40
CA TYR A 472 29.90 -7.19 -4.46
C TYR A 472 28.80 -7.20 -5.51
N ARG A 473 28.55 -8.39 -6.07
CA ARG A 473 27.40 -8.54 -6.96
C ARG A 473 26.08 -8.54 -6.22
N ASP A 474 25.08 -7.90 -6.80
CA ASP A 474 23.67 -8.00 -6.40
C ASP A 474 22.82 -7.43 -7.56
N ASN A 475 21.52 -7.74 -7.59
CA ASN A 475 20.63 -7.26 -8.64
C ASN A 475 19.33 -6.62 -8.15
N GLN A 476 19.20 -6.38 -6.84
CA GLN A 476 18.01 -5.74 -6.28
C GLN A 476 17.81 -4.33 -6.88
N VAL A 477 18.85 -3.50 -6.94
CA VAL A 477 18.78 -2.15 -7.54
C VAL A 477 18.35 -2.21 -9.01
N GLN A 478 19.02 -3.04 -9.82
CA GLN A 478 18.70 -3.20 -11.24
C GLN A 478 17.25 -3.63 -11.41
N TYR A 479 16.85 -4.71 -10.74
CA TYR A 479 15.55 -5.30 -10.93
C TYR A 479 14.42 -4.38 -10.48
N MET A 480 14.51 -3.84 -9.26
CA MET A 480 13.46 -3.01 -8.66
C MET A 480 13.21 -1.70 -9.42
N LEU A 481 14.27 -1.06 -9.93
CA LEU A 481 14.14 0.19 -10.68
C LEU A 481 13.74 -0.01 -12.15
N THR A 482 13.88 -1.23 -12.70
CA THR A 482 13.45 -1.58 -14.06
C THR A 482 12.10 -2.30 -14.13
N HIS A 483 11.63 -2.87 -13.01
CA HIS A 483 10.32 -3.52 -12.88
C HIS A 483 9.41 -2.88 -11.80
N PRO A 484 9.36 -1.54 -11.67
CA PRO A 484 8.72 -0.89 -10.54
C PRO A 484 7.20 -1.13 -10.46
N THR A 485 6.54 -1.43 -11.58
CA THR A 485 5.10 -1.74 -11.62
C THR A 485 4.74 -3.06 -10.97
N GLN A 486 5.66 -4.03 -10.92
CA GLN A 486 5.44 -5.29 -10.19
C GLN A 486 5.34 -5.03 -8.68
N TYR A 487 6.13 -4.09 -8.17
CA TYR A 487 6.12 -3.68 -6.77
C TYR A 487 4.86 -2.90 -6.42
N THR A 488 4.47 -1.91 -7.24
CA THR A 488 3.24 -1.16 -6.97
C THR A 488 1.99 -2.03 -7.10
N ALA A 489 2.01 -3.06 -7.96
CA ALA A 489 0.91 -4.03 -8.10
C ALA A 489 0.60 -4.82 -6.83
N ILE A 490 1.61 -5.07 -5.96
CA ILE A 490 1.39 -5.72 -4.66
C ILE A 490 1.15 -4.73 -3.51
N GLY A 491 1.01 -3.44 -3.80
CA GLY A 491 0.80 -2.39 -2.80
C GLY A 491 2.09 -1.83 -2.19
N THR A 492 3.23 -1.95 -2.87
CA THR A 492 4.49 -1.31 -2.45
C THR A 492 4.47 0.17 -2.76
N PHE A 493 4.64 1.01 -1.74
CA PHE A 493 4.70 2.46 -1.89
C PHE A 493 6.12 3.01 -1.89
N ALA A 494 7.09 2.27 -1.35
CA ALA A 494 8.47 2.73 -1.24
C ALA A 494 9.49 1.58 -1.27
N ILE A 495 10.71 1.86 -1.74
CA ILE A 495 11.88 0.99 -1.65
C ILE A 495 13.06 1.83 -1.17
N VAL A 496 13.72 1.41 -0.10
CA VAL A 496 14.88 2.09 0.49
C VAL A 496 16.13 1.23 0.32
N PHE A 497 17.04 1.72 -0.53
CA PHE A 497 18.30 1.05 -0.83
C PHE A 497 19.39 1.47 0.14
N SER A 498 20.17 0.52 0.64
CA SER A 498 21.21 0.80 1.62
C SER A 498 22.24 -0.31 1.61
N ALA A 499 23.48 0.05 1.96
CA ALA A 499 24.59 -0.89 2.02
C ALA A 499 24.33 -2.01 3.06
N GLY A 500 23.75 -1.67 4.21
CA GLY A 500 23.51 -2.59 5.33
C GLY A 500 24.75 -3.11 6.05
N GLY A 501 25.85 -3.28 5.33
CA GLY A 501 27.18 -3.59 5.85
C GLY A 501 28.22 -2.55 5.50
N SER A 502 29.34 -2.63 6.20
CA SER A 502 30.51 -1.78 5.93
C SER A 502 31.21 -2.12 4.62
N THR A 503 31.04 -3.35 4.14
CA THR A 503 31.66 -3.88 2.92
C THR A 503 30.72 -4.04 1.75
N SER A 504 29.41 -3.76 1.91
CA SER A 504 28.47 -3.73 0.79
C SER A 504 28.73 -2.51 -0.10
N ALA A 505 28.19 -2.56 -1.32
CA ALA A 505 28.20 -1.44 -2.23
C ALA A 505 27.42 -0.24 -1.67
N THR A 506 27.82 0.95 -2.10
CA THR A 506 27.16 2.24 -1.83
C THR A 506 27.03 2.98 -3.15
N ILE A 507 26.32 4.12 -3.17
CA ILE A 507 26.29 5.00 -4.35
C ILE A 507 27.69 5.48 -4.78
N THR A 508 28.72 5.39 -3.93
CA THR A 508 30.09 5.78 -4.30
C THR A 508 30.89 4.65 -4.93
N THR A 509 30.43 3.40 -4.80
CA THR A 509 31.16 2.20 -5.25
C THR A 509 30.38 1.34 -6.24
N ASP A 510 29.12 1.67 -6.52
CA ASP A 510 28.22 0.97 -7.46
C ASP A 510 28.47 1.28 -8.95
N GLY A 511 29.54 2.04 -9.27
CA GLY A 511 29.86 2.47 -10.63
C GLY A 511 28.82 3.41 -11.26
N GLY A 512 28.01 4.12 -10.45
CA GLY A 512 26.95 5.01 -10.91
C GLY A 512 25.67 4.30 -11.32
N GLN A 513 25.52 3.01 -10.98
CA GLN A 513 24.34 2.21 -11.29
C GLN A 513 23.06 2.87 -10.76
N PHE A 514 23.02 3.18 -9.46
CA PHE A 514 21.84 3.72 -8.80
C PHE A 514 21.45 5.06 -9.41
N ALA A 515 22.40 5.99 -9.55
CA ALA A 515 22.15 7.30 -10.14
C ALA A 515 21.52 7.21 -11.54
N ARG A 516 22.07 6.34 -12.39
CA ARG A 516 21.57 6.12 -13.76
C ARG A 516 20.18 5.49 -13.76
N LEU A 517 19.97 4.42 -13.00
CA LEU A 517 18.69 3.70 -12.98
C LEU A 517 17.59 4.51 -12.31
N PHE A 518 17.89 5.21 -11.22
CA PHE A 518 16.93 6.03 -10.50
C PHE A 518 16.48 7.23 -11.34
N LYS A 519 17.42 7.87 -12.06
CA LYS A 519 17.08 8.90 -13.05
C LYS A 519 16.17 8.37 -14.16
N ALA A 520 16.45 7.17 -14.68
CA ALA A 520 15.60 6.54 -15.70
C ALA A 520 14.20 6.20 -15.16
N TYR A 521 14.12 5.69 -13.93
CA TYR A 521 12.85 5.45 -13.23
C TYR A 521 12.02 6.73 -13.08
N LEU A 522 12.62 7.82 -12.61
CA LEU A 522 11.92 9.09 -12.39
C LEU A 522 11.38 9.73 -13.68
N ALA A 523 11.92 9.37 -14.85
CA ALA A 523 11.39 9.82 -16.13
C ALA A 523 10.03 9.16 -16.48
N ASN A 524 9.78 7.94 -15.99
CA ASN A 524 8.53 7.19 -16.21
C ASN A 524 8.15 6.40 -14.95
N PRO A 525 7.73 7.09 -13.87
CA PRO A 525 7.57 6.45 -12.57
C PRO A 525 6.32 5.55 -12.52
N ALA A 526 6.44 4.41 -11.83
CA ALA A 526 5.29 3.54 -11.56
C ALA A 526 4.29 4.23 -10.61
N PRO A 527 3.01 4.33 -10.98
CA PRO A 527 1.99 4.97 -10.15
C PRO A 527 1.71 4.15 -8.88
N PHE A 528 1.39 4.84 -7.78
CA PHE A 528 1.01 4.24 -6.51
C PHE A 528 -0.21 4.95 -5.91
N GLY A 529 -1.10 4.16 -5.28
CA GLY A 529 -2.26 4.68 -4.54
C GLY A 529 -3.54 4.84 -5.35
N GLY A 530 -3.64 4.23 -6.53
CA GLY A 530 -4.84 4.25 -7.37
C GLY A 530 -5.94 3.27 -6.93
N ASP A 531 -5.68 2.42 -5.94
CA ASP A 531 -6.64 1.40 -5.53
C ASP A 531 -7.74 2.00 -4.63
N PRO A 532 -9.02 1.71 -4.92
CA PRO A 532 -10.14 2.11 -4.09
C PRO A 532 -10.01 1.63 -2.65
N ILE A 533 -10.75 2.29 -1.77
CA ILE A 533 -11.04 1.86 -0.41
C ILE A 533 -11.38 0.36 -0.42
N PRO A 534 -10.66 -0.51 0.33
CA PRO A 534 -10.94 -1.93 0.37
C PRO A 534 -12.40 -2.18 0.81
N TRP A 535 -13.18 -2.83 -0.05
CA TRP A 535 -14.56 -3.22 0.25
C TRP A 535 -14.55 -4.43 1.18
N THR A 536 -15.12 -4.31 2.38
CA THR A 536 -15.31 -5.45 3.30
C THR A 536 -16.49 -6.35 2.91
N HIS A 537 -17.23 -6.02 1.85
CA HIS A 537 -18.27 -6.88 1.30
C HIS A 537 -18.15 -6.96 -0.22
N HIS A 538 -17.94 -8.18 -0.72
CA HIS A 538 -17.94 -8.54 -2.14
C HIS A 538 -19.11 -7.85 -2.88
N SER A 539 -18.80 -6.88 -3.75
CA SER A 539 -19.81 -6.29 -4.62
C SER A 539 -20.40 -7.38 -5.52
N LEU A 540 -21.73 -7.33 -5.65
CA LEU A 540 -22.59 -8.13 -6.54
C LEU A 540 -22.71 -9.64 -6.23
N CYS A 541 -21.88 -10.22 -5.36
CA CYS A 541 -21.92 -11.66 -5.05
C CYS A 541 -22.58 -11.96 -3.69
N SER A 542 -23.76 -11.38 -3.43
CA SER A 542 -24.57 -11.72 -2.25
C SER A 542 -25.70 -12.70 -2.59
N ARG A 543 -25.46 -13.98 -2.30
CA ARG A 543 -26.42 -15.08 -1.99
C ARG A 543 -27.58 -15.45 -2.93
N SER A 544 -27.87 -14.75 -4.03
CA SER A 544 -29.02 -15.09 -4.90
C SER A 544 -28.71 -15.43 -6.36
N LEU A 545 -27.45 -15.33 -6.79
CA LEU A 545 -27.02 -15.78 -8.12
C LEU A 545 -25.81 -16.73 -7.96
N LYS A 546 -26.00 -18.01 -8.29
CA LYS A 546 -24.91 -18.98 -8.36
C LYS A 546 -24.05 -18.65 -9.58
N CYS A 547 -22.79 -18.30 -9.37
CA CYS A 547 -21.76 -18.38 -10.40
C CYS A 547 -20.70 -19.43 -10.01
N PRO A 548 -20.23 -20.25 -10.97
CA PRO A 548 -19.18 -21.23 -10.72
C PRO A 548 -17.84 -20.52 -10.47
N MET A 549 -17.14 -20.92 -9.40
CA MET A 549 -15.73 -20.58 -9.24
C MET A 549 -14.95 -21.18 -10.40
N TYR A 550 -14.19 -20.38 -11.15
CA TYR A 550 -13.15 -20.89 -12.02
C TYR A 550 -11.78 -20.49 -11.49
N ASP A 551 -11.15 -21.48 -10.88
CA ASP A 551 -9.72 -21.61 -10.66
C ASP A 551 -9.02 -21.68 -12.02
N ARG A 552 -8.10 -20.75 -12.31
CA ARG A 552 -7.29 -20.79 -13.55
C ARG A 552 -6.00 -21.55 -13.26
N HIS A 553 -6.04 -22.87 -13.39
CA HIS A 553 -4.87 -23.64 -13.80
C HIS A 553 -5.20 -24.58 -14.98
N THR A 554 -4.54 -24.28 -16.10
CA THR A 554 -4.12 -25.15 -17.20
C THR A 554 -5.14 -26.16 -17.77
N ARG A 555 -5.63 -25.88 -19.00
CA ARG A 555 -5.89 -26.94 -19.98
C ARG A 555 -5.07 -26.69 -21.24
N ARG A 556 -4.02 -27.50 -21.41
CA ARG A 556 -3.40 -27.73 -22.72
C ARG A 556 -4.31 -28.64 -23.53
N ASN A 557 -4.33 -28.38 -24.83
CA ASN A 557 -4.96 -29.16 -25.89
C ASN A 557 -4.61 -30.65 -25.81
N SER A 558 -5.62 -31.50 -26.02
CA SER A 558 -5.42 -32.81 -26.64
C SER A 558 -6.63 -33.15 -27.51
N VAL A 559 -6.32 -33.49 -28.76
CA VAL A 559 -7.21 -33.80 -29.87
C VAL A 559 -7.86 -35.19 -29.69
N ASN A 560 -9.10 -35.32 -30.16
CA ASN A 560 -9.86 -36.57 -30.29
C ASN A 560 -9.12 -37.68 -31.05
N SER A 561 -9.18 -38.92 -30.55
CA SER A 561 -9.55 -40.10 -31.37
C SER A 561 -9.82 -41.36 -30.51
N SER A 562 -11.06 -41.88 -30.64
CA SER A 562 -11.50 -43.29 -30.67
C SER A 562 -11.28 -44.28 -29.48
N PHE A 563 -12.43 -44.71 -28.95
CA PHE A 563 -12.82 -45.94 -28.20
C PHE A 563 -12.22 -47.30 -28.69
N PRO A 564 -12.52 -48.48 -28.05
CA PRO A 564 -12.66 -48.86 -26.62
C PRO A 564 -11.98 -50.23 -26.27
N THR A 565 -12.21 -50.68 -25.02
CA THR A 565 -12.31 -52.07 -24.46
C THR A 565 -11.18 -52.69 -23.63
N GLU A 566 -11.64 -53.16 -22.46
CA GLU A 566 -11.32 -54.41 -21.72
C GLU A 566 -10.10 -54.49 -20.79
N ASP A 567 -10.46 -54.67 -19.50
CA ASP A 567 -10.00 -55.67 -18.53
C ASP A 567 -8.62 -55.64 -17.86
N ALA A 568 -8.72 -55.97 -16.56
CA ALA A 568 -7.76 -56.62 -15.66
C ALA A 568 -6.76 -55.77 -14.83
N ASP A 569 -7.06 -55.74 -13.52
CA ASP A 569 -6.18 -55.65 -12.34
C ASP A 569 -5.10 -56.77 -12.32
N PRO A 570 -4.13 -56.87 -11.37
CA PRO A 570 -3.28 -55.92 -10.63
C PRO A 570 -1.76 -56.23 -10.79
N ALA A 571 -0.94 -55.44 -10.08
CA ALA A 571 0.26 -55.87 -9.31
C ALA A 571 1.68 -55.79 -9.93
N LEU A 572 2.55 -55.15 -9.12
CA LEU A 572 3.92 -55.50 -8.73
C LEU A 572 5.14 -55.02 -9.56
N ASP A 573 6.20 -54.77 -8.77
CA ASP A 573 7.63 -54.62 -9.07
C ASP A 573 8.08 -53.34 -9.79
N GLU A 574 9.25 -52.75 -9.53
CA GLU A 574 10.24 -52.78 -8.46
C GLU A 574 11.24 -51.65 -8.86
N LEU A 575 12.02 -51.15 -7.91
CA LEU A 575 13.39 -50.64 -8.11
C LEU A 575 13.64 -49.44 -9.06
N ARG A 576 13.81 -48.23 -8.50
CA ARG A 576 15.10 -47.66 -8.04
C ARG A 576 14.94 -46.22 -7.56
#